data_AF-X1HUL4-F1
#
_entry.id   AF-X1HUL4-F1
#
_cell.length_a   1.000
_cell.length_b   1.000
_cell.length_c   1.000
_cell.angle_alpha   90.00
_cell.angle_beta   90.00
_cell.angle_gamma   90.00
#
_symmetry.space_group_name_H-M   'P 1'
#
loop_
_entity.id
_entity.type
_entity.pdbx_description
1 polymer ?
#
loop_
_entity_poly.entity_id
_entity_poly.type
_entity_poly.pdbx_seq_one_letter_code
_entity_poly.pdbx_strand_id
1 'polypeptide(L)'
;MEKQGKTIKGSVLNVGSANDEYNYKRFFPHATIFHNLDKRNRPNVDIVADVEWMPQATNSEDCIVACFMLYDVSNPQVALNEFRRVLKPNGVLLATFQTPFTKTETLSLLEKLRIEEFEEYFEDGQLICVFIRAMKLGD
;
A
#
# COMPACT_ATOMS: atom_id res chain seq x y z
N MET A 1 -0.28 3.26 10.97
CA MET A 1 -1.38 2.40 10.49
C MET A 1 -2.54 2.45 11.45
N GLU A 2 -2.35 2.21 12.76
CA GLU A 2 -3.44 2.20 13.74
C GLU A 2 -4.29 3.49 13.75
N LYS A 3 -3.66 4.66 13.73
CA LYS A 3 -4.37 5.96 13.70
C LYS A 3 -5.15 6.15 12.40
N GLN A 4 -4.51 5.90 11.26
CA GLN A 4 -5.08 6.12 9.93
C GLN A 4 -6.18 5.10 9.60
N GLY A 5 -5.97 3.82 9.91
CA GLY A 5 -6.92 2.74 9.63
C GLY A 5 -8.28 2.96 10.29
N LYS A 6 -8.31 3.54 11.50
CA LYS A 6 -9.55 3.95 12.19
C LYS A 6 -10.33 5.07 11.48
N THR A 7 -9.75 5.75 10.49
CA THR A 7 -10.45 6.78 9.70
C THR A 7 -10.93 6.28 8.34
N ILE A 8 -10.41 5.14 7.88
CA ILE A 8 -10.71 4.59 6.56
C ILE A 8 -12.06 3.86 6.61
N LYS A 9 -12.90 4.19 5.63
CA LYS A 9 -14.19 3.56 5.36
C LYS A 9 -14.16 3.00 3.95
N GLY A 10 -14.97 2.00 3.67
CA GLY A 10 -15.05 1.42 2.32
C GLY A 10 -14.10 0.23 2.11
N SER A 11 -13.50 0.15 0.93
CA SER A 11 -12.67 -0.99 0.50
C SER A 11 -11.19 -0.79 0.85
N VAL A 12 -10.59 -1.83 1.42
CA VAL A 12 -9.16 -1.90 1.72
C VAL A 12 -8.55 -3.12 1.05
N LEU A 13 -7.47 -2.91 0.32
CA LEU A 13 -6.71 -3.96 -0.34
C LEU A 13 -5.32 -4.10 0.29
N ASN A 14 -5.06 -5.23 0.94
CA ASN A 14 -3.75 -5.58 1.48
C ASN A 14 -2.96 -6.36 0.42
N VAL A 15 -1.96 -5.71 -0.18
CA VAL A 15 -1.17 -6.27 -1.29
C VAL A 15 0.15 -6.85 -0.79
N GLY A 16 0.59 -7.95 -1.41
CA GLY A 16 1.73 -8.72 -0.91
C GLY A 16 1.42 -9.34 0.46
N SER A 17 0.18 -9.80 0.65
CA SER A 17 -0.32 -10.21 1.97
C SER A 17 0.33 -11.47 2.54
N ALA A 18 1.07 -12.23 1.74
CA ALA A 18 1.61 -13.54 2.11
C ALA A 18 0.52 -14.43 2.74
N ASN A 19 0.65 -14.85 4.01
CA ASN A 19 -0.36 -15.62 4.73
C ASN A 19 -1.23 -14.75 5.69
N ASP A 20 -1.14 -13.42 5.60
CA ASP A 20 -1.75 -12.43 6.50
C ASP A 20 -1.36 -12.59 7.98
N GLU A 21 -0.10 -12.91 8.26
CA GLU A 21 0.42 -13.14 9.63
C GLU A 21 0.31 -11.90 10.53
N TYR A 22 0.37 -10.70 9.94
CA TYR A 22 0.24 -9.43 10.67
C TYR A 22 -1.20 -9.03 10.97
N ASN A 23 -2.18 -9.69 10.33
CA ASN A 23 -3.62 -9.43 10.46
C ASN A 23 -3.92 -7.92 10.40
N TYR A 24 -3.56 -7.28 9.28
CA TYR A 24 -3.71 -5.82 9.15
C TYR A 24 -5.16 -5.37 9.24
N LYS A 25 -6.13 -6.25 8.93
CA LYS A 25 -7.56 -6.02 9.05
C LYS A 25 -7.98 -5.43 10.40
N ARG A 26 -7.31 -5.82 11.50
CA ARG A 26 -7.61 -5.30 12.85
C ARG A 26 -7.49 -3.78 12.98
N PHE A 27 -6.71 -3.13 12.10
CA PHE A 27 -6.53 -1.68 12.11
C PHE A 27 -7.62 -0.93 11.36
N PHE A 28 -8.52 -1.62 10.63
CA PHE A 28 -9.54 -1.03 9.78
C PHE A 28 -10.96 -1.40 10.24
N PRO A 29 -11.36 -1.04 11.48
CA PRO A 29 -12.65 -1.45 12.05
C PRO A 29 -13.88 -0.86 11.33
N HIS A 30 -13.69 0.10 10.42
CA HIS A 30 -14.76 0.74 9.66
C HIS A 30 -14.69 0.47 8.15
N ALA A 31 -13.76 -0.37 7.71
CA ALA A 31 -13.75 -0.87 6.34
C ALA A 31 -15.00 -1.74 6.10
N THR A 32 -15.68 -1.54 4.99
CA THR A 32 -16.81 -2.38 4.57
C THR A 32 -16.30 -3.66 3.92
N ILE A 33 -15.14 -3.61 3.26
CA ILE A 33 -14.49 -4.73 2.59
C ILE A 33 -12.99 -4.67 2.90
N PHE A 34 -12.40 -5.81 3.19
CA PHE A 34 -10.95 -5.96 3.35
C PHE A 34 -10.54 -7.24 2.63
N HIS A 35 -9.70 -7.11 1.60
CA HIS A 35 -9.19 -8.25 0.84
C HIS A 35 -7.67 -8.33 0.91
N ASN A 36 -7.17 -9.55 1.01
CA ASN A 36 -5.77 -9.91 0.90
C ASN A 36 -5.44 -10.33 -0.54
N LEU A 37 -4.38 -9.75 -1.11
CA LEU A 37 -3.87 -10.03 -2.45
C LEU A 37 -2.40 -10.44 -2.40
N ASP A 38 -2.07 -11.55 -3.03
CA ASP A 38 -0.68 -12.01 -3.22
C ASP A 38 -0.51 -12.72 -4.56
N LYS A 39 0.69 -12.64 -5.16
CA LYS A 39 1.01 -13.34 -6.41
C LYS A 39 1.05 -14.86 -6.25
N ARG A 40 1.12 -15.36 -5.01
CA ARG A 40 1.16 -16.77 -4.67
C ARG A 40 -0.15 -17.16 -3.97
N ASN A 41 -0.74 -18.28 -4.39
CA ASN A 41 -1.88 -18.87 -3.69
C ASN A 41 -1.45 -19.42 -2.32
N ARG A 42 -1.94 -18.80 -1.25
CA ARG A 42 -1.57 -19.07 0.15
C ARG A 42 -2.82 -19.01 1.04
N PRO A 43 -2.77 -19.57 2.27
CA PRO A 43 -3.84 -19.36 3.25
C PRO A 43 -4.12 -17.87 3.47
N ASN A 44 -5.39 -17.52 3.65
CA ASN A 44 -5.87 -16.16 3.90
C ASN A 44 -5.67 -15.15 2.75
N VAL A 45 -5.27 -15.60 1.55
CA VAL A 45 -5.28 -14.78 0.33
C VAL A 45 -6.64 -14.89 -0.34
N ASP A 46 -7.34 -13.76 -0.49
CA ASP A 46 -8.63 -13.68 -1.16
C ASP A 46 -8.48 -13.59 -2.68
N ILE A 47 -7.40 -12.96 -3.15
CA ILE A 47 -7.15 -12.64 -4.56
C ILE A 47 -5.73 -13.05 -4.94
N VAL A 48 -5.58 -13.98 -5.90
CA VAL A 48 -4.29 -14.38 -6.42
C VAL A 48 -3.96 -13.57 -7.68
N ALA A 49 -3.07 -12.58 -7.55
CA ALA A 49 -2.67 -11.70 -8.65
C ALA A 49 -1.30 -11.04 -8.40
N ASP A 50 -0.62 -10.64 -9.47
CA ASP A 50 0.56 -9.78 -9.36
C ASP A 50 0.13 -8.33 -9.13
N VAL A 51 0.84 -7.62 -8.25
CA VAL A 51 0.60 -6.20 -7.98
C VAL A 51 0.90 -5.31 -9.19
N GLU A 52 1.70 -5.79 -10.13
CA GLU A 52 1.95 -5.12 -11.41
C GLU A 52 0.73 -5.17 -12.35
N TRP A 53 -0.21 -6.11 -12.14
CA TRP A 53 -1.42 -6.31 -12.95
C TRP A 53 -2.61 -6.76 -12.09
N MET A 54 -3.22 -5.79 -11.40
CA MET A 54 -4.27 -6.04 -10.42
C MET A 54 -5.66 -6.17 -11.09
N PRO A 55 -6.49 -7.15 -10.70
CA PRO A 55 -7.83 -7.33 -11.28
C PRO A 55 -8.84 -6.24 -10.88
N GLN A 56 -8.50 -5.40 -9.89
CA GLN A 56 -9.32 -4.30 -9.42
C GLN A 56 -9.57 -3.26 -10.52
N ALA A 57 -10.77 -2.68 -10.51
CA ALA A 57 -11.13 -1.61 -11.43
C ALA A 57 -10.38 -0.30 -11.10
N THR A 58 -10.31 0.61 -12.07
CA THR A 58 -9.79 1.96 -11.82
C THR A 58 -10.66 2.68 -10.78
N ASN A 59 -10.05 3.39 -9.84
CA ASN A 59 -10.75 4.11 -8.77
C ASN A 59 -11.71 3.23 -7.93
N SER A 60 -11.33 1.99 -7.59
CA SER A 60 -12.16 1.08 -6.78
C SER A 60 -11.81 1.05 -5.30
N GLU A 61 -10.54 1.27 -4.93
CA GLU A 61 -10.06 1.08 -3.56
C GLU A 61 -10.00 2.41 -2.79
N ASP A 62 -10.48 2.41 -1.55
CA ASP A 62 -10.35 3.55 -0.64
C ASP A 62 -8.98 3.53 0.05
N CYS A 63 -8.38 2.35 0.23
CA CYS A 63 -7.04 2.20 0.76
C CYS A 63 -6.31 0.99 0.18
N ILE A 64 -5.00 1.14 -0.04
CA ILE A 64 -4.06 0.04 -0.24
C ILE A 64 -3.15 -0.06 0.97
N VAL A 65 -2.88 -1.28 1.45
CA VAL A 65 -1.84 -1.59 2.42
C VAL A 65 -0.72 -2.34 1.70
N ALA A 66 0.49 -1.80 1.69
CA ALA A 66 1.65 -2.36 0.98
C ALA A 66 2.89 -2.40 1.90
N CYS A 67 2.86 -3.30 2.88
CA CYS A 67 3.92 -3.40 3.89
C CYS A 67 4.95 -4.46 3.52
N PHE A 68 6.24 -4.09 3.55
CA PHE A 68 7.38 -5.00 3.39
C PHE A 68 7.28 -5.92 2.15
N MET A 69 6.84 -5.38 1.01
CA MET A 69 6.62 -6.19 -0.18
C MET A 69 7.24 -5.64 -1.46
N LEU A 70 7.41 -4.31 -1.57
CA LEU A 70 7.87 -3.67 -2.81
C LEU A 70 9.29 -4.06 -3.24
N TYR A 71 10.12 -4.60 -2.34
CA TYR A 71 11.46 -5.11 -2.67
C TYR A 71 11.44 -6.43 -3.46
N ASP A 72 10.33 -7.18 -3.42
CA ASP A 72 10.14 -8.45 -4.16
C ASP A 72 9.34 -8.25 -5.47
N VAL A 73 9.09 -6.99 -5.86
CA VAL A 73 8.40 -6.62 -7.10
C VAL A 73 9.44 -6.41 -8.20
N SER A 74 9.21 -6.99 -9.38
CA SER A 74 10.16 -6.93 -10.49
C SER A 74 10.29 -5.51 -11.03
N ASN A 75 9.15 -4.83 -11.16
CA ASN A 75 9.09 -3.43 -11.55
C ASN A 75 8.24 -2.61 -10.56
N PRO A 76 8.87 -2.07 -9.49
CA PRO A 76 8.16 -1.29 -8.48
C PRO A 76 7.39 -0.10 -9.08
N GLN A 77 7.91 0.52 -10.15
CA GLN A 77 7.21 1.62 -10.81
C GLN A 77 5.90 1.19 -11.47
N VAL A 78 5.84 -0.02 -12.05
CA VAL A 78 4.61 -0.57 -12.63
C VAL A 78 3.61 -0.87 -11.53
N ALA A 79 4.00 -1.56 -10.45
CA ALA A 79 3.12 -1.82 -9.32
C ALA A 79 2.57 -0.52 -8.72
N LEU A 80 3.38 0.53 -8.60
CA LEU A 80 2.92 1.81 -8.09
C LEU A 80 1.97 2.55 -9.04
N ASN A 81 2.18 2.45 -10.36
CA ASN A 81 1.23 2.96 -11.33
C ASN A 81 -0.11 2.22 -11.22
N GLU A 82 -0.06 0.92 -10.94
CA GLU A 82 -1.24 0.10 -10.71
C GLU A 82 -1.95 0.46 -9.39
N PHE A 83 -1.20 0.72 -8.32
CA PHE A 83 -1.75 1.26 -7.07
C PHE A 83 -2.47 2.59 -7.30
N ARG A 84 -1.85 3.49 -8.07
CA ARG A 84 -2.46 4.76 -8.47
C ARG A 84 -3.73 4.54 -9.29
N ARG A 85 -3.75 3.56 -10.20
CA ARG A 85 -4.91 3.26 -11.04
C ARG A 85 -6.10 2.80 -10.19
N VAL A 86 -5.88 1.90 -9.25
CA VAL A 86 -6.98 1.29 -8.48
C VAL A 86 -7.44 2.16 -7.31
N LEU A 87 -6.58 3.01 -6.75
CA LEU A 87 -6.99 3.95 -5.71
C LEU A 87 -7.99 4.98 -6.26
N LYS A 88 -9.06 5.21 -5.51
CA LYS A 88 -9.99 6.32 -5.74
C LYS A 88 -9.28 7.67 -5.65
N PRO A 89 -9.87 8.75 -6.21
CA PRO A 89 -9.51 10.09 -5.79
C PRO A 89 -9.61 10.21 -4.27
N ASN A 90 -8.56 10.70 -3.60
CA ASN A 90 -8.41 10.77 -2.14
C ASN A 90 -8.18 9.43 -1.43
N GLY A 91 -7.93 8.34 -2.16
CA GLY A 91 -7.56 7.05 -1.57
C GLY A 91 -6.23 7.12 -0.82
N VAL A 92 -5.98 6.17 0.07
CA VAL A 92 -4.78 6.17 0.93
C VAL A 92 -3.87 4.99 0.61
N LEU A 93 -2.55 5.20 0.54
CA LEU A 93 -1.57 4.12 0.39
C LEU A 93 -0.76 3.96 1.68
N LEU A 94 -1.09 2.99 2.52
CA LEU A 94 -0.32 2.70 3.72
C LEU A 94 0.81 1.72 3.37
N ALA A 95 2.00 2.23 3.08
CA ALA A 95 3.15 1.42 2.69
C ALA A 95 4.25 1.38 3.75
N THR A 96 5.06 0.32 3.75
CA THR A 96 6.37 0.32 4.40
C THR A 96 7.42 -0.11 3.40
N PHE A 97 8.61 0.48 3.50
CA PHE A 97 9.74 0.18 2.65
C PHE A 97 10.80 -0.49 3.51
N GLN A 98 11.33 -1.62 3.05
CA GLN A 98 12.53 -2.20 3.65
C GLN A 98 13.74 -1.83 2.81
N THR A 99 14.89 -1.67 3.47
CA THR A 99 16.20 -1.58 2.84
C THR A 99 16.40 -2.75 1.84
N PRO A 100 17.07 -2.53 0.69
CA PRO A 100 18.16 -1.57 0.48
C PRO A 100 17.75 -0.17 0.00
N PHE A 101 16.45 0.16 -0.12
CA PHE A 101 16.05 1.51 -0.49
C PHE A 101 16.63 2.54 0.49
N THR A 102 17.59 3.31 0.02
CA THR A 102 18.13 4.47 0.70
C THR A 102 17.02 5.51 0.87
N LYS A 103 17.20 6.45 1.81
CA LYS A 103 16.30 7.61 1.94
C LYS A 103 16.12 8.32 0.58
N THR A 104 17.20 8.46 -0.19
CA THR A 104 17.18 9.09 -1.52
C THR A 104 16.32 8.34 -2.52
N GLU A 105 16.42 7.01 -2.57
CA GLU A 105 15.60 6.19 -3.48
C GLU A 105 14.13 6.22 -3.07
N THR A 106 13.87 6.20 -1.76
CA THR A 106 12.51 6.35 -1.22
C THR A 106 11.93 7.71 -1.60
N LEU A 107 12.64 8.81 -1.38
CA LEU A 107 12.20 10.15 -1.77
C LEU A 107 12.01 10.29 -3.29
N SER A 108 12.90 9.72 -4.10
CA SER A 108 12.76 9.71 -5.56
C SER A 108 11.50 8.96 -6.01
N LEU A 109 11.16 7.87 -5.30
CA LEU A 109 9.93 7.13 -5.54
C LEU A 109 8.72 7.99 -5.16
N LEU A 110 8.72 8.63 -3.99
CA LEU A 110 7.64 9.51 -3.55
C LEU A 110 7.40 10.67 -4.51
N GLU A 111 8.48 11.29 -5.01
CA GLU A 111 8.43 12.37 -6.01
C GLU A 111 7.80 11.89 -7.33
N LYS A 112 8.24 10.74 -7.87
CA LYS A 112 7.65 10.15 -9.08
C LYS A 112 6.17 9.86 -8.92
N LEU A 113 5.74 9.54 -7.70
CA LEU A 113 4.36 9.27 -7.36
C LEU A 113 3.53 10.52 -7.10
N ARG A 114 4.15 11.70 -7.10
CA ARG A 114 3.54 12.98 -6.70
C ARG A 114 2.90 12.87 -5.32
N ILE A 115 3.58 12.18 -4.40
CA ILE A 115 3.13 12.07 -3.02
C ILE A 115 3.54 13.34 -2.30
N GLU A 116 2.55 14.15 -1.97
CA GLU A 116 2.74 15.45 -1.31
C GLU A 116 2.76 15.33 0.22
N GLU A 117 2.12 14.31 0.78
CA GLU A 117 2.04 14.06 2.21
C GLU A 117 2.56 12.66 2.55
N PHE A 118 3.67 12.62 3.28
CA PHE A 118 4.17 11.38 3.87
C PHE A 118 4.70 11.60 5.29
N GLU A 119 4.60 10.57 6.13
CA GLU A 119 5.20 10.56 7.46
C GLU A 119 6.33 9.52 7.49
N GLU A 120 7.55 9.94 7.82
CA GLU A 120 8.71 9.06 8.00
C GLU A 120 8.73 8.50 9.43
N TYR A 121 8.96 7.19 9.57
CA TYR A 121 9.16 6.53 10.85
C TYR A 121 10.50 5.79 10.84
N PHE A 122 11.30 6.11 11.86
CA PHE A 122 12.62 5.53 12.08
C PHE A 122 12.61 4.65 13.33
N GLU A 123 13.28 3.51 13.26
CA GLU A 123 13.60 2.64 14.40
C GLU A 123 15.06 2.22 14.24
N ASP A 124 15.84 2.36 15.33
CA ASP A 124 17.30 2.21 15.37
C ASP A 124 18.10 2.96 14.29
N GLY A 125 17.61 4.14 13.91
CA GLY A 125 18.25 4.99 12.88
C GLY A 125 18.02 4.52 11.44
N GLN A 126 17.22 3.47 11.23
CA GLN A 126 16.81 3.01 9.90
C GLN A 126 15.41 3.54 9.59
N LEU A 127 15.17 3.96 8.34
CA LEU A 127 13.83 4.28 7.87
C LEU A 127 13.06 2.96 7.74
N ILE A 128 12.08 2.74 8.61
CA ILE A 128 11.34 1.47 8.71
C ILE A 128 10.00 1.56 8.00
N CYS A 129 9.41 2.76 7.97
CA CYS A 129 8.09 2.97 7.40
C CYS A 129 7.97 4.38 6.84
N VAL A 130 7.32 4.50 5.68
CA VAL A 130 6.86 5.77 5.14
C VAL A 130 5.36 5.64 4.97
N PHE A 131 4.59 6.33 5.81
CA PHE A 131 3.16 6.44 5.56
C PHE A 131 2.97 7.37 4.37
N ILE A 132 2.33 6.85 3.33
CA ILE A 132 2.02 7.63 2.15
C ILE A 132 0.55 8.01 2.22
N ARG A 133 0.24 9.30 2.16
CA ARG A 133 -1.13 9.71 1.86
C ARG A 133 -1.16 10.07 0.38
N ALA A 134 -1.65 9.13 -0.43
CA ALA A 134 -1.75 9.33 -1.87
C ALA A 134 -2.93 10.26 -2.22
N MET A 135 -2.67 11.56 -2.14
CA MET A 135 -3.33 12.65 -2.88
C MET A 135 -4.85 12.85 -2.76
N LYS A 136 -5.22 14.09 -2.40
CA LYS A 136 -6.31 14.79 -3.09
C LYS A 136 -5.90 14.96 -4.54
N LEU A 137 -6.60 14.34 -5.48
CA LEU A 137 -6.50 14.75 -6.89
C LEU A 137 -7.16 16.13 -6.96
N GLY A 138 -6.35 17.19 -6.97
CA GLY A 138 -6.79 18.48 -7.49
C GLY A 138 -7.11 18.33 -8.97
N ASP A 139 -8.17 19.01 -9.39
CA ASP A 139 -8.72 19.00 -10.76
C ASP A 139 -7.67 19.19 -11.87
#